data_AF-U6D793-F1
#
_entry.id   AF-U6D793-F1
#
_cell.length_a   1.000
_cell.length_b   1.000
_cell.length_c   1.000
_cell.angle_alpha   90.00
_cell.angle_beta   90.00
_cell.angle_gamma   90.00
#
_symmetry.space_group_name_H-M   'P 1'
#
loop_
_entity.id
_entity.type
_entity.pdbx_description
1 polymer ?
#
loop_
_entity_poly.entity_id
_entity_poly.type
_entity_poly.pdbx_seq_one_letter_code
_entity_poly.pdbx_strand_id
1 'polypeptide(L)'
;TGESVSVIKHTDPVPDPRAVNQDKKNMLFSGTNIAAGKAMGVVVATGVNTEIGKIRDEMVATEQERTPLQQKLDEFGEQLSKVISLICIAVWIINIGHFNDPVHGGSWIRGAIYYFKIAVALAVAAIPEGLPAVITTCLALGTRRMAKKNAIVRSLPSVETLGCTSVICSDKTGTLTTNQMSVCRMFILDKVEGDSCSLNEFTITGSTYAPIGEVHKDDKPVKCHQYDGLVELATICALCNDSALDYNEAKGVYEKVGEATETALTCLVEKMNVFDTELKGLSKIERANACNSV
;
A
#
# COMPACT_ATOMS: atom_id res chain seq x y z
N THR A 1 8.65 -10.80 -0.13
CA THR A 1 7.48 -11.53 -0.66
C THR A 1 6.19 -10.78 -0.42
N GLY A 2 6.09 -9.92 0.60
CA GLY A 2 4.81 -9.28 0.98
C GLY A 2 3.91 -10.20 1.82
N GLU A 3 4.32 -11.45 2.01
CA GLU A 3 3.61 -12.43 2.82
C GLU A 3 4.18 -12.40 4.24
N SER A 4 3.28 -12.42 5.24
CA SER A 4 3.64 -12.35 6.66
C SER A 4 3.78 -13.72 7.35
N VAL A 5 3.71 -14.81 6.58
CA VAL A 5 3.83 -16.18 7.07
C VAL A 5 5.29 -16.62 7.02
N SER A 6 5.77 -17.30 8.07
CA SER A 6 7.12 -17.85 8.10
C SER A 6 7.30 -18.87 6.99
N VAL A 7 8.53 -18.99 6.48
CA VAL A 7 8.87 -20.03 5.50
C VAL A 7 9.93 -20.94 6.10
N ILE A 8 9.61 -22.23 6.20
CA ILE A 8 10.56 -23.25 6.64
C ILE A 8 11.68 -23.38 5.60
N LYS A 9 12.92 -23.36 6.08
CA LYS A 9 14.13 -23.46 5.26
C LYS A 9 14.75 -24.85 5.37
N HIS A 10 15.40 -25.30 4.31
CA HIS A 10 16.10 -26.59 4.24
C HIS A 10 17.42 -26.47 3.47
N THR A 11 18.32 -27.42 3.64
CA THR A 11 19.66 -27.37 3.03
C THR A 11 19.73 -27.97 1.63
N ASP A 12 18.68 -28.69 1.20
CA ASP A 12 18.68 -29.36 -0.09
C ASP A 12 18.84 -28.38 -1.26
N PRO A 13 19.58 -28.77 -2.32
CA PRO A 13 19.78 -27.91 -3.48
C PRO A 13 18.45 -27.67 -4.20
N VAL A 14 18.22 -26.43 -4.61
CA VAL A 14 17.11 -26.06 -5.49
C VAL A 14 17.59 -26.25 -6.94
N PRO A 15 17.03 -27.21 -7.72
CA PRO A 15 17.58 -27.58 -9.02
C PRO A 15 17.43 -26.51 -10.10
N ASP A 16 16.40 -25.66 -10.01
CA ASP A 16 16.12 -24.64 -11.02
C ASP A 16 17.07 -23.44 -10.85
N PRO A 17 17.96 -23.19 -11.82
CA PRO A 17 18.86 -22.04 -11.77
C PRO A 17 18.13 -20.69 -11.90
N ARG A 18 16.87 -20.69 -12.36
CA ARG A 18 16.02 -19.50 -12.51
C ARG A 18 14.92 -19.41 -11.45
N ALA A 19 15.03 -20.21 -10.38
CA ALA A 19 14.09 -20.19 -9.27
C ALA A 19 13.84 -18.76 -8.76
N VAL A 20 12.57 -18.43 -8.55
CA VAL A 20 12.20 -17.16 -7.92
C VAL A 20 12.58 -17.17 -6.45
N ASN A 21 12.58 -15.99 -5.81
CA ASN A 21 13.03 -15.87 -4.42
C ASN A 21 12.18 -16.67 -3.41
N GLN A 22 10.92 -16.97 -3.73
CA GLN A 22 10.05 -17.81 -2.92
C GLN A 22 10.49 -19.29 -2.92
N ASP A 23 11.01 -19.79 -4.04
CA ASP A 23 11.40 -21.19 -4.20
C ASP A 23 12.79 -21.50 -3.65
N LYS A 24 13.61 -20.47 -3.42
CA LYS A 24 14.94 -20.55 -2.80
C LYS A 24 14.86 -20.84 -1.31
N LYS A 25 14.33 -22.02 -0.96
CA LYS A 25 14.15 -22.50 0.43
C LYS A 25 15.46 -22.84 1.15
N ASN A 26 16.59 -22.84 0.45
CA ASN A 26 17.93 -22.99 1.01
C ASN A 26 18.69 -21.67 1.16
N MET A 27 18.05 -20.53 0.89
CA MET A 27 18.68 -19.21 0.96
C MET A 27 18.09 -18.36 2.08
N LEU A 28 18.95 -17.55 2.71
CA LEU A 28 18.58 -16.47 3.62
C LEU A 28 18.92 -15.14 2.94
N PHE A 29 17.98 -14.20 2.93
CA PHE A 29 18.13 -12.93 2.22
C PHE A 29 18.44 -11.78 3.17
N SER A 30 19.33 -10.88 2.75
CA SER A 30 19.67 -9.67 3.51
C SER A 30 18.43 -8.82 3.76
N GLY A 31 18.22 -8.40 5.01
CA GLY A 31 17.05 -7.64 5.45
C GLY A 31 15.86 -8.46 5.94
N THR A 32 15.89 -9.79 5.79
CA THR A 32 14.91 -10.69 6.44
C THR A 32 15.31 -10.98 7.90
N ASN A 33 14.33 -11.35 8.72
CA ASN A 33 14.54 -11.78 10.10
C ASN A 33 14.30 -13.29 10.25
N ILE A 34 14.91 -13.88 11.29
CA ILE A 34 14.64 -15.27 11.68
C ILE A 34 13.50 -15.24 12.68
N ALA A 35 12.37 -15.87 12.34
CA ALA A 35 11.23 -15.98 13.23
C ALA A 35 11.51 -16.97 14.37
N ALA A 36 12.10 -18.13 14.06
CA ALA A 36 12.47 -19.15 15.03
C ALA A 36 13.71 -19.94 14.57
N GLY A 37 14.48 -20.45 15.55
CA GLY A 37 15.62 -21.33 15.31
C GLY A 37 16.98 -20.63 15.19
N LYS A 38 18.01 -21.45 14.95
CA LYS A 38 19.41 -21.03 14.75
C LYS A 38 20.02 -21.85 13.61
N ALA A 39 20.74 -21.19 12.71
CA ALA A 39 21.39 -21.83 11.58
C ALA A 39 22.82 -21.32 11.39
N MET A 40 23.61 -22.08 10.63
CA MET A 40 24.92 -21.67 10.11
C MET A 40 24.85 -21.73 8.58
N GLY A 41 25.44 -20.76 7.91
CA GLY A 41 25.41 -20.67 6.46
C GLY A 41 26.63 -19.93 5.91
N VAL A 42 26.79 -20.00 4.58
CA VAL A 42 27.86 -19.33 3.86
C VAL A 42 27.30 -18.08 3.19
N VAL A 43 28.01 -16.96 3.32
CA VAL A 43 27.65 -15.71 2.65
C VAL A 43 27.93 -15.84 1.16
N VAL A 44 26.88 -15.79 0.34
CA VAL A 44 26.98 -15.92 -1.13
C VAL A 44 27.01 -14.58 -1.87
N ALA A 45 26.46 -13.52 -1.26
CA ALA A 45 26.44 -12.17 -1.83
C ALA A 45 26.36 -11.11 -0.73
N THR A 46 26.93 -9.93 -0.99
CA THR A 46 26.93 -8.77 -0.08
C THR A 46 26.71 -7.47 -0.85
N GLY A 47 26.25 -6.41 -0.16
CA GLY A 47 26.05 -5.09 -0.76
C GLY A 47 25.01 -5.10 -1.88
N VAL A 48 25.31 -4.42 -3.00
CA VAL A 48 24.44 -4.27 -4.17
C VAL A 48 24.10 -5.60 -4.86
N ASN A 49 24.94 -6.62 -4.70
CA ASN A 49 24.72 -7.94 -5.30
C ASN A 49 23.66 -8.79 -4.57
N THR A 50 23.11 -8.30 -3.45
CA THR A 50 22.01 -8.97 -2.73
C THR A 50 20.65 -8.66 -3.35
N GLU A 51 19.61 -9.43 -3.03
CA GLU A 51 18.25 -9.15 -3.55
C GLU A 51 17.73 -7.76 -3.12
N ILE A 52 17.98 -7.33 -1.89
CA ILE A 52 17.65 -5.96 -1.44
C ILE A 52 18.53 -4.89 -2.12
N GLY A 53 19.77 -5.26 -2.48
CA GLY A 53 20.68 -4.43 -3.27
C GLY A 53 20.18 -4.18 -4.69
N LYS A 54 19.69 -5.23 -5.37
CA LYS A 54 19.07 -5.11 -6.70
C LYS A 54 17.85 -4.20 -6.68
N ILE A 55 16.98 -4.34 -5.67
CA ILE A 55 15.81 -3.45 -5.47
C ILE A 55 16.29 -2.00 -5.32
N ARG A 56 17.34 -1.75 -4.53
CA ARG A 56 17.91 -0.41 -4.39
C ARG A 56 18.40 0.15 -5.72
N ASP A 57 19.12 -0.64 -6.51
CA ASP A 57 19.66 -0.18 -7.80
C ASP A 57 18.53 0.15 -8.79
N GLU A 58 17.48 -0.67 -8.85
CA GLU A 58 16.27 -0.39 -9.65
C GLU A 58 15.57 0.90 -9.19
N MET A 59 15.46 1.11 -7.88
CA MET A 59 14.88 2.34 -7.32
C MET A 59 15.70 3.59 -7.67
N VAL A 60 17.04 3.49 -7.71
CA VAL A 60 17.94 4.61 -8.06
C VAL A 60 17.94 4.87 -9.57
N ALA A 61 17.83 3.82 -10.39
CA ALA A 61 17.79 3.94 -11.84
C ALA A 61 16.50 4.57 -12.37
N THR A 62 15.44 4.64 -11.56
CA THR A 62 14.15 5.19 -11.97
C THR A 62 14.16 6.71 -11.90
N GLU A 63 14.19 7.38 -13.06
CA GLU A 63 13.98 8.83 -13.13
C GLU A 63 12.52 9.18 -12.82
N GLN A 64 12.29 10.22 -12.02
CA GLN A 64 10.95 10.72 -11.79
C GLN A 64 10.47 11.48 -13.02
N GLU A 65 9.44 10.95 -13.69
CA GLU A 65 8.76 11.68 -14.75
C GLU A 65 8.02 12.91 -14.20
N ARG A 66 8.04 14.00 -14.97
CA ARG A 66 7.27 15.22 -14.65
C ARG A 66 5.79 14.95 -14.81
N THR A 67 4.96 15.57 -13.97
CA THR A 67 3.49 15.40 -14.06
C THR A 67 2.93 16.01 -15.35
N PRO A 68 1.77 15.55 -15.85
CA PRO A 68 1.14 16.13 -17.04
C PRO A 68 0.96 17.66 -16.94
N LEU A 69 0.51 18.16 -15.77
CA LEU A 69 0.43 19.60 -15.53
C LEU A 69 1.80 20.30 -15.60
N GLN A 70 2.85 19.72 -15.02
CA GLN A 70 4.20 20.30 -15.09
C GLN A 70 4.69 20.38 -16.54
N GLN A 71 4.50 19.31 -17.32
CA GLN A 71 4.84 19.30 -18.75
C GLN A 71 4.09 20.40 -19.51
N LYS A 72 2.78 20.58 -19.24
CA LYS A 72 1.99 21.63 -19.88
C LYS A 72 2.39 23.05 -19.44
N LEU A 73 2.80 23.24 -18.20
CA LEU A 73 3.33 24.52 -17.73
C LEU A 73 4.68 24.84 -18.38
N ASP A 74 5.55 23.84 -18.56
CA ASP A 74 6.83 23.99 -19.26
C ASP A 74 6.61 24.33 -20.74
N GLU A 75 5.71 23.61 -21.43
CA GLU A 75 5.31 23.91 -22.81
C GLU A 75 4.73 25.32 -22.93
N PHE A 76 3.85 25.72 -22.00
CA PHE A 76 3.26 27.06 -21.96
C PHE A 76 4.33 28.13 -21.74
N GLY A 77 5.28 27.89 -20.82
CA GLY A 77 6.40 28.79 -20.56
C GLY A 77 7.30 28.97 -21.78
N GLU A 78 7.58 27.89 -22.51
CA GLU A 78 8.38 27.94 -23.74
C GLU A 78 7.65 28.70 -24.87
N GLN A 79 6.35 28.45 -25.05
CA GLN A 79 5.53 29.18 -26.01
C GLN A 79 5.45 30.67 -25.66
N LEU A 80 5.22 31.00 -24.39
CA LEU A 80 5.18 32.38 -23.92
C LEU A 80 6.51 33.10 -24.14
N SER A 81 7.64 32.45 -23.85
CA SER A 81 8.98 32.99 -24.09
C SER A 81 9.23 33.30 -25.56
N LYS A 82 8.81 32.39 -26.47
CA LYS A 82 8.89 32.60 -27.93
C LYS A 82 8.05 33.79 -28.37
N VAL A 83 6.81 33.90 -27.88
CA VAL A 83 5.89 35.01 -28.21
C VAL A 83 6.44 36.35 -27.71
N ILE A 84 6.89 36.43 -26.45
CA ILE A 84 7.49 37.65 -25.89
C ILE A 84 8.72 38.07 -26.69
N SER A 85 9.62 37.12 -27.01
CA SER A 85 10.83 37.39 -27.79
C SER A 85 10.50 37.95 -29.18
N LEU A 86 9.50 37.36 -29.86
CA LEU A 86 9.05 37.82 -31.17
C LEU A 86 8.45 39.23 -31.11
N ILE A 87 7.62 39.52 -30.10
CA ILE A 87 7.04 40.85 -29.89
C ILE A 87 8.14 41.87 -29.60
N CYS A 88 9.10 41.56 -28.72
CA CYS A 88 10.23 42.44 -28.41
C CYS A 88 11.04 42.79 -29.66
N ILE A 89 11.35 41.80 -30.51
CA ILE A 89 12.05 42.04 -31.79
C ILE A 89 11.19 42.87 -32.74
N ALA A 90 9.89 42.59 -32.86
CA ALA A 90 8.98 43.33 -33.72
C ALA A 90 8.85 44.81 -33.31
N VAL A 91 8.67 45.08 -32.00
CA VAL A 91 8.64 46.45 -31.47
C VAL A 91 9.96 47.16 -31.74
N TRP A 92 11.10 46.48 -31.59
CA TRP A 92 12.40 47.07 -31.87
C TRP A 92 12.56 47.44 -33.35
N ILE A 93 12.18 46.54 -34.28
CA ILE A 93 12.25 46.79 -35.73
C ILE A 93 11.33 47.94 -36.15
N ILE A 94 10.09 48.00 -35.66
CA ILE A 94 9.14 49.06 -36.01
C ILE A 94 9.65 50.43 -35.54
N ASN A 95 10.25 50.48 -34.35
CA ASN A 95 10.66 51.74 -33.73
C ASN A 95 12.09 52.15 -34.07
N ILE A 96 12.86 51.32 -34.79
CA ILE A 96 14.25 51.65 -35.13
C ILE A 96 14.38 52.91 -35.99
N GLY A 97 13.42 53.13 -36.89
CA GLY A 97 13.37 54.33 -37.73
C GLY A 97 12.99 55.61 -36.97
N HIS A 98 12.32 55.47 -35.82
CA HIS A 98 11.80 56.58 -35.01
C HIS A 98 12.75 56.96 -33.86
N PHE A 99 13.88 56.27 -33.68
CA PHE A 99 14.85 56.60 -32.63
C PHE A 99 15.48 58.00 -32.76
N ASN A 100 15.44 58.60 -33.95
CA ASN A 100 15.95 59.94 -34.21
C ASN A 100 14.85 61.03 -34.16
N ASP A 101 13.61 60.71 -33.77
CA ASP A 101 12.53 61.70 -33.74
C ASP A 101 12.81 62.83 -32.71
N PRO A 102 12.58 64.10 -33.07
CA PRO A 102 12.85 65.26 -32.21
C PRO A 102 12.00 65.29 -30.93
N VAL A 103 10.92 64.50 -30.89
CA VAL A 103 10.04 64.31 -29.72
C VAL A 103 10.79 63.77 -28.50
N HIS A 104 11.90 63.03 -28.70
CA HIS A 104 12.71 62.45 -27.63
C HIS A 104 13.96 63.29 -27.29
N GLY A 105 14.06 64.51 -27.84
CA GLY A 105 15.19 65.42 -27.61
C GLY A 105 16.40 65.18 -28.51
N GLY A 106 16.23 64.50 -29.65
CA GLY A 106 17.24 64.37 -30.71
C GLY A 106 18.45 63.47 -30.39
N SER A 107 18.41 62.70 -29.29
CA SER A 107 19.51 61.80 -28.90
C SER A 107 19.09 60.34 -29.02
N TRP A 108 19.77 59.59 -29.89
CA TRP A 108 19.54 58.17 -30.16
C TRP A 108 19.53 57.31 -28.88
N ILE A 109 20.36 57.65 -27.89
CA ILE A 109 20.46 56.97 -26.60
C ILE A 109 19.15 57.09 -25.79
N ARG A 110 18.48 58.25 -25.82
CA ARG A 110 17.22 58.44 -25.08
C ARG A 110 16.08 57.65 -25.69
N GLY A 111 16.02 57.59 -27.02
CA GLY A 111 15.09 56.73 -27.75
C GLY A 111 15.30 55.26 -27.42
N ALA A 112 16.55 54.77 -27.48
CA ALA A 112 16.89 53.39 -27.15
C ALA A 112 16.45 52.99 -25.73
N ILE A 113 16.70 53.84 -24.74
CA ILE A 113 16.28 53.62 -23.35
C ILE A 113 14.75 53.57 -23.23
N TYR A 114 14.03 54.47 -23.92
CA TYR A 114 12.57 54.52 -23.87
C TYR A 114 11.93 53.23 -24.42
N TYR A 115 12.35 52.78 -25.60
CA TYR A 115 11.81 51.56 -26.20
C TYR A 115 12.28 50.28 -25.49
N PHE A 116 13.50 50.27 -24.95
CA PHE A 116 13.96 49.18 -24.08
C PHE A 116 13.10 49.10 -22.80
N LYS A 117 12.77 50.24 -22.19
CA LYS A 117 11.86 50.29 -21.03
C LYS A 117 10.47 49.75 -21.36
N ILE A 118 9.94 50.05 -22.55
CA ILE A 118 8.66 49.49 -23.02
C ILE A 118 8.77 47.98 -23.22
N ALA A 119 9.83 47.49 -23.86
CA ALA A 119 10.03 46.05 -24.08
C ALA A 119 10.11 45.27 -22.76
N VAL A 120 10.85 45.78 -21.77
CA VAL A 120 10.92 45.19 -20.43
C VAL A 120 9.56 45.24 -19.73
N ALA A 121 8.85 46.37 -19.79
CA ALA A 121 7.52 46.49 -19.18
C ALA A 121 6.50 45.52 -19.80
N LEU A 122 6.55 45.32 -21.11
CA LEU A 122 5.67 44.40 -21.84
C LEU A 122 6.02 42.93 -21.53
N ALA A 123 7.31 42.61 -21.42
CA ALA A 123 7.75 41.28 -21.01
C ALA A 123 7.26 40.92 -19.60
N VAL A 124 7.43 41.81 -18.61
CA VAL A 124 6.93 41.60 -17.24
C VAL A 124 5.41 41.49 -17.21
N ALA A 125 4.69 42.31 -17.98
CA ALA A 125 3.22 42.27 -18.05
C ALA A 125 2.69 40.94 -18.63
N ALA A 126 3.47 40.24 -19.45
CA ALA A 126 3.07 38.99 -20.07
C ALA A 126 3.36 37.75 -19.20
N ILE A 127 4.28 37.82 -18.23
CA ILE A 127 4.63 36.68 -17.36
C ILE A 127 3.60 36.55 -16.23
N PRO A 128 2.89 35.42 -16.11
CA PRO A 128 1.92 35.22 -15.03
C PRO A 128 2.62 34.79 -13.73
N GLU A 129 3.33 35.71 -13.09
CA GLU A 129 4.10 35.46 -11.85
C GLU A 129 3.24 34.91 -10.70
N GLY A 130 1.93 35.17 -10.71
CA GLY A 130 0.99 34.65 -9.71
C GLY A 130 0.57 33.18 -9.92
N LEU A 131 0.79 32.61 -11.11
CA LEU A 131 0.30 31.28 -11.45
C LEU A 131 0.90 30.17 -10.57
N PRO A 132 2.24 30.13 -10.30
CA PRO A 132 2.82 29.12 -9.41
C PRO A 132 2.26 29.18 -7.99
N ALA A 133 1.99 30.38 -7.47
CA ALA A 133 1.42 30.59 -6.13
C ALA A 133 -0.02 30.07 -6.04
N VAL A 134 -0.85 30.35 -7.05
CA VAL A 134 -2.24 29.86 -7.12
C VAL A 134 -2.28 28.35 -7.22
N ILE A 135 -1.46 27.75 -8.08
CA ILE A 135 -1.38 26.28 -8.25
C ILE A 135 -0.96 25.62 -6.95
N THR A 136 0.12 26.10 -6.32
CA THR A 136 0.63 25.53 -5.07
C THR A 136 -0.42 25.61 -3.95
N THR A 137 -1.12 26.74 -3.84
CA THR A 137 -2.19 26.93 -2.86
C THR A 137 -3.36 25.98 -3.11
N CYS A 138 -3.76 25.82 -4.37
CA CYS A 138 -4.83 24.90 -4.77
C CYS A 138 -4.46 23.44 -4.43
N LEU A 139 -3.25 23.00 -4.78
CA LEU A 139 -2.75 21.64 -4.49
C LEU A 139 -2.61 21.40 -2.97
N ALA A 140 -2.19 22.39 -2.20
CA ALA A 140 -2.10 22.31 -0.74
C ALA A 140 -3.48 22.14 -0.09
N LEU A 141 -4.48 22.92 -0.55
CA LEU A 141 -5.87 22.76 -0.11
C LEU A 141 -6.44 21.40 -0.50
N GLY A 142 -6.13 20.90 -1.70
CA GLY A 142 -6.48 19.55 -2.16
C GLY A 142 -5.87 18.46 -1.27
N THR A 143 -4.58 18.58 -0.96
CA THR A 143 -3.85 17.67 -0.06
C THR A 143 -4.48 17.63 1.33
N ARG A 144 -4.84 18.79 1.89
CA ARG A 144 -5.54 18.86 3.18
C ARG A 144 -6.90 18.15 3.15
N ARG A 145 -7.66 18.27 2.05
CA ARG A 145 -8.94 17.58 1.88
C ARG A 145 -8.77 16.06 1.78
N MET A 146 -7.70 15.60 1.12
CA MET A 146 -7.38 14.17 1.00
C MET A 146 -6.90 13.55 2.31
N ALA A 147 -6.09 14.27 3.09
CA ALA A 147 -5.64 13.81 4.40
C ALA A 147 -6.82 13.51 5.35
N LYS A 148 -7.89 14.31 5.29
CA LYS A 148 -9.14 14.05 6.04
C LYS A 148 -9.88 12.77 5.62
N LYS A 149 -9.53 12.20 4.45
CA LYS A 149 -10.08 10.95 3.92
C LYS A 149 -9.04 9.82 3.95
N ASN A 150 -8.09 9.88 4.89
CA ASN A 150 -7.03 8.88 5.07
C ASN A 150 -6.06 8.74 3.88
N ALA A 151 -5.99 9.74 2.98
CA ALA A 151 -5.03 9.76 1.87
C ALA A 151 -3.91 10.78 2.16
N ILE A 152 -2.74 10.26 2.54
CA ILE A 152 -1.56 11.08 2.87
C ILE A 152 -0.75 11.29 1.58
N VAL A 153 -0.87 12.48 0.99
CA VAL A 153 -0.11 12.85 -0.20
C VAL A 153 1.28 13.37 0.20
N ARG A 154 2.34 12.72 -0.30
CA ARG A 154 3.73 13.10 -0.01
C ARG A 154 4.30 14.16 -0.95
N SER A 155 3.71 14.31 -2.14
CA SER A 155 4.16 15.24 -3.17
C SER A 155 2.96 16.00 -3.75
N LEU A 156 2.96 17.33 -3.68
CA LEU A 156 1.82 18.16 -4.10
C LEU A 156 1.39 17.93 -5.57
N PRO A 157 2.31 17.77 -6.55
CA PRO A 157 1.93 17.44 -7.92
C PRO A 157 1.16 16.11 -8.07
N SER A 158 1.34 15.14 -7.17
CA SER A 158 0.66 13.85 -7.25
C SER A 158 -0.86 13.95 -7.07
N VAL A 159 -1.35 15.04 -6.47
CA VAL A 159 -2.80 15.32 -6.36
C VAL A 159 -3.45 15.41 -7.73
N GLU A 160 -2.78 16.03 -8.70
CA GLU A 160 -3.29 16.20 -10.06
C GLU A 160 -3.19 14.88 -10.83
N THR A 161 -2.04 14.21 -10.76
CA THR A 161 -1.81 12.96 -11.50
C THR A 161 -2.76 11.84 -11.07
N LEU A 162 -3.18 11.82 -9.80
CA LEU A 162 -4.20 10.89 -9.31
C LEU A 162 -5.55 11.09 -10.04
N GLY A 163 -5.89 12.32 -10.42
CA GLY A 163 -7.09 12.61 -11.20
C GLY A 163 -7.04 12.10 -12.65
N CYS A 164 -5.85 11.90 -13.19
CA CYS A 164 -5.61 11.40 -14.55
C CYS A 164 -5.27 9.90 -14.60
N THR A 165 -5.41 9.18 -13.49
CA THR A 165 -5.05 7.77 -13.40
C THR A 165 -5.98 6.91 -14.26
N SER A 166 -5.41 6.17 -15.21
CA SER A 166 -6.14 5.28 -16.12
C SER A 166 -6.12 3.81 -15.70
N VAL A 167 -5.08 3.39 -14.97
CA VAL A 167 -4.89 2.00 -14.50
C VAL A 167 -4.47 2.03 -13.04
N ILE A 168 -5.13 1.22 -12.21
CA ILE A 168 -4.79 1.04 -10.79
C ILE A 168 -4.24 -0.38 -10.62
N CYS A 169 -2.94 -0.49 -10.39
CA CYS A 169 -2.30 -1.74 -9.97
C CYS A 169 -2.28 -1.77 -8.44
N SER A 170 -3.08 -2.62 -7.82
CA SER A 170 -3.12 -2.78 -6.36
C SER A 170 -2.51 -4.10 -5.96
N ASP A 171 -1.72 -4.10 -4.89
CA ASP A 171 -1.33 -5.33 -4.22
C ASP A 171 -2.57 -5.98 -3.56
N LYS A 172 -2.54 -7.31 -3.40
CA LYS A 172 -3.62 -8.08 -2.78
C LYS A 172 -3.53 -8.03 -1.27
N THR A 173 -2.39 -8.48 -0.73
CA THR A 173 -2.22 -8.75 0.70
C THR A 173 -2.01 -7.44 1.46
N GLY A 174 -2.91 -7.09 2.38
CA GLY A 174 -2.82 -5.85 3.17
C GLY A 174 -3.30 -4.58 2.44
N THR A 175 -3.76 -4.68 1.18
CA THR A 175 -4.42 -3.57 0.46
C THR A 175 -5.84 -3.94 0.05
N LEU A 176 -6.03 -4.93 -0.85
CA LEU A 176 -7.37 -5.44 -1.19
C LEU A 176 -7.96 -6.34 -0.10
N THR A 177 -7.09 -7.00 0.66
CA THR A 177 -7.45 -7.87 1.78
C THR A 177 -6.95 -7.28 3.08
N THR A 178 -7.62 -7.61 4.19
CA THR A 178 -7.27 -7.14 5.54
C THR A 178 -5.96 -7.71 6.08
N ASN A 179 -5.29 -8.61 5.34
CA ASN A 179 -4.16 -9.42 5.82
C ASN A 179 -4.49 -10.16 7.14
N GLN A 180 -5.76 -10.47 7.37
CA GLN A 180 -6.23 -11.29 8.48
C GLN A 180 -6.73 -12.61 7.92
N MET A 181 -6.06 -13.69 8.30
CA MET A 181 -6.46 -15.03 7.91
C MET A 181 -7.68 -15.42 8.75
N SER A 182 -8.71 -15.95 8.11
CA SER A 182 -9.92 -16.41 8.79
C SER A 182 -10.39 -17.70 8.14
N VAL A 183 -10.81 -18.66 8.96
CA VAL A 183 -11.46 -19.87 8.48
C VAL A 183 -12.88 -19.51 8.05
N CYS A 184 -13.21 -19.77 6.78
CA CYS A 184 -14.52 -19.45 6.22
C CYS A 184 -15.44 -20.67 6.11
N ARG A 185 -14.86 -21.87 5.94
CA ARG A 185 -15.57 -23.14 5.78
C ARG A 185 -14.79 -24.25 6.48
N MET A 186 -15.51 -25.22 7.01
CA MET A 186 -14.96 -26.47 7.54
C MET A 186 -15.92 -27.61 7.27
N PHE A 187 -15.45 -28.85 7.28
CA PHE A 187 -16.31 -30.01 7.15
C PHE A 187 -15.83 -31.15 8.04
N ILE A 188 -16.75 -32.03 8.41
CA ILE A 188 -16.48 -33.30 9.10
C ILE A 188 -17.19 -34.44 8.36
N LEU A 189 -16.75 -35.67 8.62
CA LEU A 189 -17.48 -36.85 8.16
C LEU A 189 -18.82 -36.95 8.90
N ASP A 190 -19.88 -37.19 8.15
CA ASP A 190 -21.23 -37.39 8.69
C ASP A 190 -21.54 -38.88 8.80
N LYS A 191 -21.52 -39.58 7.65
CA LYS A 191 -21.80 -41.01 7.59
C LYS A 191 -21.01 -41.67 6.47
N VAL A 192 -20.54 -42.89 6.73
CA VAL A 192 -19.90 -43.74 5.73
C VAL A 192 -20.65 -45.07 5.68
N GLU A 193 -21.29 -45.38 4.55
CA GLU A 193 -22.02 -46.62 4.33
C GLU A 193 -21.62 -47.24 2.98
N GLY A 194 -20.88 -48.36 3.04
CA GLY A 194 -20.33 -49.02 1.85
C GLY A 194 -19.47 -48.06 1.03
N ASP A 195 -19.84 -47.85 -0.24
CA ASP A 195 -19.17 -46.93 -1.16
C ASP A 195 -19.70 -45.48 -1.08
N SER A 196 -20.67 -45.21 -0.21
CA SER A 196 -21.25 -43.87 -0.02
C SER A 196 -20.66 -43.15 1.20
N CYS A 197 -20.30 -41.88 1.03
CA CYS A 197 -19.72 -41.03 2.06
C CYS A 197 -20.44 -39.67 2.06
N SER A 198 -21.05 -39.29 3.19
CA SER A 198 -21.64 -37.97 3.42
C SER A 198 -20.73 -37.10 4.30
N LEU A 199 -20.72 -35.80 4.02
CA LEU A 199 -19.97 -34.79 4.78
C LEU A 199 -20.94 -33.77 5.37
N ASN A 200 -20.66 -33.35 6.60
CA ASN A 200 -21.30 -32.19 7.21
C ASN A 200 -20.40 -30.97 6.95
N GLU A 201 -20.87 -30.05 6.12
CA GLU A 201 -20.18 -28.80 5.82
C GLU A 201 -20.75 -27.63 6.64
N PHE A 202 -19.88 -26.75 7.09
CA PHE A 202 -20.20 -25.58 7.88
C PHE A 202 -19.53 -24.33 7.32
N THR A 203 -20.20 -23.19 7.47
CA THR A 203 -19.68 -21.87 7.15
C THR A 203 -19.44 -21.08 8.43
N ILE A 204 -18.41 -20.23 8.44
CA ILE A 204 -18.04 -19.45 9.62
C ILE A 204 -18.04 -17.97 9.26
N THR A 205 -18.69 -17.15 10.10
CA THR A 205 -18.74 -15.70 9.90
C THR A 205 -17.58 -14.97 10.58
N GLY A 206 -17.33 -13.74 10.13
CA GLY A 206 -16.24 -12.89 10.62
C GLY A 206 -14.94 -13.04 9.83
N SER A 207 -14.43 -11.92 9.32
CA SER A 207 -13.22 -11.83 8.49
C SER A 207 -12.00 -11.28 9.24
N THR A 208 -12.07 -11.25 10.57
CA THR A 208 -11.03 -10.69 11.43
C THR A 208 -10.57 -11.69 12.49
N TYR A 209 -9.49 -11.37 13.18
CA TYR A 209 -9.03 -12.10 14.37
C TYR A 209 -9.88 -11.86 15.62
N ALA A 210 -10.91 -11.01 15.55
CA ALA A 210 -11.84 -10.88 16.65
C ALA A 210 -12.63 -12.19 16.83
N PRO A 211 -12.74 -12.72 18.06
CA PRO A 211 -13.52 -13.93 18.38
C PRO A 211 -15.03 -13.63 18.39
N ILE A 212 -15.50 -12.99 17.33
CA ILE A 212 -16.88 -12.57 17.08
C ILE A 212 -17.28 -13.19 15.74
N GLY A 213 -18.23 -14.11 15.80
CA GLY A 213 -18.71 -14.86 14.65
C GLY A 213 -19.49 -16.08 15.12
N GLU A 214 -20.24 -16.64 14.19
CA GLU A 214 -21.11 -17.79 14.38
C GLU A 214 -20.79 -18.86 13.33
N VAL A 215 -21.03 -20.12 13.71
CA VAL A 215 -20.92 -21.28 12.81
C VAL A 215 -22.31 -21.62 12.29
N HIS A 216 -22.43 -21.74 10.97
CA HIS A 216 -23.68 -22.02 10.29
C HIS A 216 -23.61 -23.36 9.56
N LYS A 217 -24.76 -24.05 9.48
CA LYS A 217 -25.01 -25.20 8.61
C LYS A 217 -26.27 -24.90 7.80
N ASP A 218 -26.22 -25.02 6.48
CA ASP A 218 -27.34 -24.68 5.59
C ASP A 218 -27.92 -23.27 5.89
N ASP A 219 -27.03 -22.29 6.06
CA ASP A 219 -27.30 -20.89 6.42
C ASP A 219 -28.02 -20.65 7.76
N LYS A 220 -28.10 -21.68 8.63
CA LYS A 220 -28.66 -21.55 9.99
C LYS A 220 -27.57 -21.66 11.04
N PRO A 221 -27.59 -20.80 12.09
CA PRO A 221 -26.63 -20.91 13.18
C PRO A 221 -26.82 -22.25 13.91
N VAL A 222 -25.70 -22.92 14.19
CA VAL A 222 -25.67 -24.21 14.88
C VAL A 222 -24.77 -24.14 16.09
N LYS A 223 -25.09 -24.94 17.10
CA LYS A 223 -24.22 -25.12 18.26
C LYS A 223 -23.22 -26.23 17.99
N CYS A 224 -21.93 -25.90 17.98
CA CYS A 224 -20.89 -26.86 17.61
C CYS A 224 -20.78 -28.05 18.57
N HIS A 225 -21.14 -27.87 19.85
CA HIS A 225 -21.16 -28.93 20.86
C HIS A 225 -22.11 -30.10 20.52
N GLN A 226 -22.99 -29.96 19.52
CA GLN A 226 -23.91 -31.01 19.07
C GLN A 226 -23.25 -32.03 18.12
N TYR A 227 -22.03 -31.76 17.67
CA TYR A 227 -21.31 -32.58 16.71
C TYR A 227 -19.98 -33.01 17.32
N ASP A 228 -19.83 -34.29 17.68
CA ASP A 228 -18.60 -34.80 18.30
C ASP A 228 -17.36 -34.56 17.43
N GLY A 229 -17.50 -34.68 16.10
CA GLY A 229 -16.42 -34.38 15.17
C GLY A 229 -15.98 -32.91 15.19
N LEU A 230 -16.86 -31.96 15.53
CA LEU A 230 -16.46 -30.56 15.72
C LEU A 230 -15.73 -30.34 17.04
N VAL A 231 -16.05 -31.11 18.09
CA VAL A 231 -15.31 -31.07 19.36
C VAL A 231 -13.87 -31.53 19.16
N GLU A 232 -13.68 -32.65 18.45
CA GLU A 232 -12.35 -33.15 18.12
C GLU A 232 -11.59 -32.20 17.18
N LEU A 233 -12.26 -31.66 16.15
CA LEU A 233 -11.67 -30.66 15.25
C LEU A 233 -11.18 -29.42 16.02
N ALA A 234 -12.01 -28.87 16.92
CA ALA A 234 -11.63 -27.73 17.76
C ALA A 234 -10.45 -28.08 18.68
N THR A 235 -10.43 -29.29 19.24
CA THR A 235 -9.33 -29.78 20.09
C THR A 235 -8.02 -29.86 19.30
N ILE A 236 -8.06 -30.38 18.07
CA ILE A 236 -6.89 -30.40 17.18
C ILE A 236 -6.42 -28.97 16.86
N CYS A 237 -7.34 -28.07 16.53
CA CYS A 237 -7.03 -26.67 16.23
C CYS A 237 -6.45 -25.89 17.42
N ALA A 238 -6.80 -26.27 18.65
CA ALA A 238 -6.28 -25.67 19.87
C ALA A 238 -4.92 -26.25 20.28
N LEU A 239 -4.75 -27.58 20.23
CA LEU A 239 -3.54 -28.26 20.72
C LEU A 239 -2.40 -28.31 19.69
N CYS A 240 -2.72 -28.47 18.41
CA CYS A 240 -1.73 -28.50 17.33
C CYS A 240 -1.48 -27.08 16.80
N ASN A 241 -1.14 -26.17 17.72
CA ASN A 241 -1.08 -24.74 17.44
C ASN A 241 -0.10 -24.05 18.40
N ASP A 242 0.87 -23.31 17.86
CA ASP A 242 1.85 -22.54 18.64
C ASP A 242 1.50 -21.03 18.72
N SER A 243 0.36 -20.65 18.15
CA SER A 243 -0.10 -19.26 18.04
C SER A 243 -1.27 -18.97 18.99
N ALA A 244 -1.42 -17.69 19.32
CA ALA A 244 -2.45 -17.21 20.23
C ALA A 244 -3.11 -15.93 19.71
N LEU A 245 -4.24 -15.55 20.33
CA LEU A 245 -4.87 -14.26 20.14
C LEU A 245 -4.53 -13.35 21.32
N ASP A 246 -4.27 -12.08 21.04
CA ASP A 246 -4.08 -11.06 22.06
C ASP A 246 -4.98 -9.85 21.78
N TYR A 247 -5.44 -9.17 22.82
CA TYR A 247 -6.22 -7.95 22.68
C TYR A 247 -5.36 -6.73 22.98
N ASN A 248 -5.02 -5.98 21.93
CA ASN A 248 -4.22 -4.77 22.07
C ASN A 248 -5.11 -3.61 22.54
N GLU A 249 -5.03 -3.26 23.83
CA GLU A 249 -5.84 -2.18 24.41
C GLU A 249 -5.55 -0.80 23.79
N ALA A 250 -4.30 -0.53 23.42
CA ALA A 250 -3.91 0.75 22.84
C ALA A 250 -4.50 0.98 21.45
N LYS A 251 -4.60 -0.09 20.65
CA LYS A 251 -5.21 -0.05 19.31
C LYS A 251 -6.70 -0.39 19.31
N GLY A 252 -7.21 -0.99 20.39
CA GLY A 252 -8.60 -1.43 20.53
C GLY A 252 -8.99 -2.59 19.61
N VAL A 253 -8.03 -3.44 19.21
CA VAL A 253 -8.24 -4.55 18.24
C VAL A 253 -7.59 -5.84 18.73
N TYR A 254 -8.14 -6.97 18.30
CA TYR A 254 -7.49 -8.28 18.47
C TYR A 254 -6.35 -8.43 17.47
N GLU A 255 -5.17 -8.76 17.96
CA GLU A 255 -3.96 -8.97 17.19
C GLU A 255 -3.52 -10.43 17.26
N LYS A 256 -2.80 -10.86 16.22
CA LYS A 256 -2.24 -12.20 16.16
C LYS A 256 -0.92 -12.26 16.94
N VAL A 257 -0.72 -13.35 17.68
CA VAL A 257 0.58 -13.72 18.24
C VAL A 257 1.00 -15.03 17.57
N GLY A 258 2.04 -14.98 16.74
CA GLY A 258 2.48 -16.13 15.93
C GLY A 258 2.07 -16.06 14.46
N GLU A 259 1.84 -17.21 13.85
CA GLU A 259 1.55 -17.34 12.41
C GLU A 259 0.10 -17.00 12.09
N ALA A 260 -0.14 -16.35 10.93
CA ALA A 260 -1.49 -15.94 10.55
C ALA A 260 -2.45 -17.13 10.38
N THR A 261 -1.95 -18.21 9.79
CA THR A 261 -2.67 -19.48 9.57
C THR A 261 -3.11 -20.11 10.89
N GLU A 262 -2.20 -20.20 11.84
CA GLU A 262 -2.46 -20.79 13.16
C GLU A 262 -3.38 -19.91 14.03
N THR A 263 -3.17 -18.59 14.05
CA THR A 263 -4.08 -17.68 14.77
C THR A 263 -5.51 -17.74 14.21
N ALA A 264 -5.69 -18.01 12.92
CA ALA A 264 -7.02 -18.21 12.35
C ALA A 264 -7.72 -19.45 12.95
N LEU A 265 -6.96 -20.50 13.28
CA LEU A 265 -7.46 -21.69 13.98
C LEU A 265 -7.79 -21.37 15.44
N THR A 266 -6.94 -20.61 16.14
CA THR A 266 -7.22 -20.12 17.50
C THR A 266 -8.55 -19.33 17.53
N CYS A 267 -8.74 -18.43 16.56
CA CYS A 267 -9.96 -17.65 16.40
C CYS A 267 -11.18 -18.53 16.07
N LEU A 268 -11.00 -19.58 15.26
CA LEU A 268 -12.04 -20.56 14.95
C LEU A 268 -12.53 -21.25 16.23
N VAL A 269 -11.63 -21.73 17.09
CA VAL A 269 -11.98 -22.39 18.36
C VAL A 269 -12.83 -21.46 19.24
N GLU A 270 -12.46 -20.18 19.33
CA GLU A 270 -13.22 -19.17 20.07
C GLU A 270 -14.63 -18.89 19.49
N LYS A 271 -14.82 -19.06 18.18
CA LYS A 271 -16.13 -18.93 17.52
C LYS A 271 -16.97 -20.19 17.65
N MET A 272 -16.33 -21.37 17.67
CA MET A 272 -17.03 -22.65 17.80
C MET A 272 -17.58 -22.87 19.21
N ASN A 273 -16.84 -22.47 20.24
CA ASN A 273 -17.19 -22.64 21.67
C ASN A 273 -17.80 -24.03 21.95
N VAL A 274 -17.05 -25.09 21.60
CA VAL A 274 -17.54 -26.48 21.61
C VAL A 274 -17.88 -27.01 23.01
N PHE A 275 -17.43 -26.35 24.07
CA PHE A 275 -17.72 -26.70 25.47
C PHE A 275 -18.80 -25.80 26.12
N ASP A 276 -19.46 -24.94 25.35
CA ASP A 276 -20.47 -23.97 25.82
C ASP A 276 -19.99 -23.14 27.03
N THR A 277 -18.72 -22.72 26.99
CA THR A 277 -18.09 -21.91 28.03
C THR A 277 -18.83 -20.57 28.17
N GLU A 278 -19.08 -20.12 29.40
CA GLU A 278 -19.76 -18.85 29.66
C GLU A 278 -18.85 -17.68 29.29
N LEU A 279 -19.16 -17.02 28.17
CA LEU A 279 -18.39 -15.88 27.66
C LEU A 279 -18.87 -14.52 28.20
N LYS A 280 -20.00 -14.50 28.92
CA LYS A 280 -20.59 -13.26 29.44
C LYS A 280 -19.79 -12.73 30.62
N GLY A 281 -19.48 -11.44 30.60
CA GLY A 281 -18.77 -10.77 31.69
C GLY A 281 -17.24 -10.85 31.60
N LEU A 282 -16.69 -11.59 30.63
CA LEU A 282 -15.26 -11.59 30.35
C LEU A 282 -14.82 -10.24 29.77
N SER A 283 -13.64 -9.79 30.21
CA SER A 283 -12.95 -8.68 29.56
C SER A 283 -12.54 -9.07 28.13
N LYS A 284 -12.23 -8.08 27.30
CA LYS A 284 -11.78 -8.35 25.92
C LYS A 284 -10.45 -9.12 25.86
N ILE A 285 -9.60 -8.95 26.88
CA ILE A 285 -8.34 -9.69 27.02
C ILE A 285 -8.63 -11.15 27.34
N GLU A 286 -9.49 -11.42 28.33
CA GLU A 286 -9.88 -12.80 28.69
C GLU A 286 -10.63 -13.50 27.55
N ARG A 287 -11.46 -12.76 26.80
CA ARG A 287 -12.20 -13.28 25.66
C ARG A 287 -11.30 -13.80 24.54
N ALA A 288 -10.04 -13.35 24.45
CA ALA A 288 -9.12 -13.71 23.37
C ALA A 288 -8.78 -15.21 23.35
N ASN A 289 -8.70 -15.86 24.51
CA ASN A 289 -8.30 -17.28 24.62
C ASN A 289 -9.23 -18.09 25.54
N ALA A 290 -10.47 -17.64 25.75
CA ALA A 290 -11.41 -18.25 26.70
C ALA A 290 -11.76 -19.70 26.36
N CYS A 291 -11.97 -20.01 25.07
CA CYS A 291 -12.30 -21.35 24.60
C CYS A 291 -11.06 -22.17 24.24
N ASN A 292 -9.89 -21.56 24.05
CA ASN A 292 -8.63 -22.26 23.79
C ASN A 292 -7.94 -22.80 25.05
N SER A 293 -8.43 -22.46 26.24
CA SER A 293 -7.84 -22.86 27.53
C SER A 293 -8.17 -24.31 27.96
N VAL A 294 -8.35 -25.22 27.00
CA VAL A 294 -8.81 -26.62 27.21
C VAL A 294 -7.72 -27.49 27.83
#